data_AF-A0A536KHI7-F1
#
_entry.id   AF-A0A536KHI7-F1
#
_cell.length_a   1.000
_cell.length_b   1.000
_cell.length_c   1.000
_cell.angle_alpha   90.00
_cell.angle_beta   90.00
_cell.angle_gamma   90.00
#
_symmetry.space_group_name_H-M   'P 1'
#
loop_
_entity.id
_entity.type
_entity.pdbx_description
1 polymer ?
#
loop_
_entity_poly.entity_id
_entity_poly.type
_entity_poly.pdbx_seq_one_letter_code
_entity_poly.pdbx_strand_id
1 'polypeptide(L)'
;MAILSEGVREQLRARFAERLRGPVELTLYTRPGSGRLILPSGVGCATCDEARELAEELRDAAPDKVSLEIVDVSATPDANVTEVPTLRVAAPGGDPRIAWQGLPGGFEFATVVDAMERVSAADPGLSEQTLAWLERLQADLEVMVFATPT
;
A
#
# COMPACT_ATOMS: atom_id res chain seq x y z
N MET A 1 -18.44 -3.27 -2.57
CA MET A 1 -18.64 -4.26 -3.66
C MET A 1 -17.26 -4.79 -3.96
N ALA A 2 -17.03 -6.10 -4.05
CA ALA A 2 -15.65 -6.58 -4.16
C ALA A 2 -14.90 -5.93 -5.35
N ILE A 3 -13.76 -5.29 -5.06
CA ILE A 3 -13.00 -4.52 -6.05
C ILE A 3 -12.22 -5.45 -6.97
N LEU A 4 -11.78 -6.60 -6.47
CA LEU A 4 -11.18 -7.64 -7.30
C LEU A 4 -12.25 -8.61 -7.78
N SER A 5 -12.02 -9.23 -8.94
CA SER A 5 -12.84 -10.36 -9.37
C SER A 5 -12.49 -11.61 -8.58
N GLU A 6 -13.38 -12.61 -8.58
CA GLU A 6 -13.12 -13.89 -7.92
C GLU A 6 -11.86 -14.58 -8.44
N GLY A 7 -11.66 -14.61 -9.75
CA GLY A 7 -10.45 -15.19 -10.36
C GLY A 7 -9.17 -14.46 -9.96
N VAL A 8 -9.21 -13.13 -9.79
CA VAL A 8 -8.05 -12.35 -9.31
C VAL A 8 -7.76 -12.67 -7.83
N ARG A 9 -8.78 -12.81 -6.99
CA ARG A 9 -8.59 -13.23 -5.58
C ARG A 9 -7.96 -14.62 -5.47
N GLU A 10 -8.38 -15.56 -6.29
CA GLU A 10 -7.78 -16.90 -6.30
C GLU A 10 -6.31 -16.88 -6.72
N GLN A 11 -5.98 -16.12 -7.77
CA GLN A 11 -4.60 -15.93 -8.20
C GLN A 11 -3.75 -15.23 -7.12
N LEU A 12 -4.30 -14.21 -6.47
CA LEU A 12 -3.64 -13.51 -5.37
C LEU A 12 -3.32 -14.45 -4.22
N ARG A 13 -4.29 -15.27 -3.79
CA ARG A 13 -4.11 -16.29 -2.74
C ARG A 13 -3.02 -17.30 -3.10
N ALA A 14 -3.08 -17.87 -4.30
CA ALA A 14 -2.08 -18.82 -4.78
C ALA A 14 -0.68 -18.19 -4.80
N ARG A 15 -0.59 -16.97 -5.34
CA ARG A 15 0.66 -16.20 -5.43
C ARG A 15 1.24 -15.91 -4.05
N PHE A 16 0.43 -15.45 -3.10
CA PHE A 16 0.88 -15.15 -1.74
C PHE A 16 1.29 -16.40 -0.97
N ALA A 17 0.61 -17.53 -1.16
CA ALA A 17 1.00 -18.81 -0.56
C ALA A 17 2.41 -19.24 -1.01
N GLU A 18 2.76 -19.00 -2.27
CA GLU A 18 4.06 -19.38 -2.84
C GLU A 18 5.17 -18.37 -2.54
N ARG A 19 4.85 -17.07 -2.57
CA ARG A 19 5.85 -15.99 -2.65
C ARG A 19 6.04 -15.19 -1.37
N LEU A 20 5.05 -15.09 -0.47
CA LEU A 20 5.25 -14.43 0.82
C LEU A 20 6.10 -15.33 1.74
N ARG A 21 7.31 -14.88 2.06
CA ARG A 21 8.28 -15.59 2.92
C ARG A 21 8.15 -15.22 4.40
N GLY A 22 7.76 -14.00 4.68
CA GLY A 22 7.55 -13.45 6.02
C GLY A 22 6.28 -12.60 6.13
N PRO A 23 5.99 -12.13 7.35
CA PRO A 23 4.86 -11.23 7.60
C PRO A 23 5.02 -9.86 6.94
N VAL A 24 3.91 -9.20 6.64
CA VAL A 24 3.81 -7.87 6.02
C VAL A 24 2.75 -7.06 6.77
N GLU A 25 3.05 -5.80 7.06
CA GLU A 25 2.12 -4.85 7.66
C GLU A 25 1.64 -3.85 6.62
N LEU A 26 0.32 -3.74 6.49
CA LEU A 26 -0.34 -2.72 5.68
C LEU A 26 -0.93 -1.66 6.60
N THR A 27 -0.69 -0.39 6.28
CA THR A 27 -1.37 0.73 6.94
C THR A 27 -2.08 1.56 5.89
N LEU A 28 -3.41 1.62 5.97
CA LEU A 28 -4.23 2.46 5.11
C LEU A 28 -4.66 3.71 5.87
N TYR A 29 -4.16 4.86 5.42
CA TYR A 29 -4.64 6.15 5.86
C TYR A 29 -5.82 6.57 4.98
N THR A 30 -6.92 6.88 5.64
CA THR A 30 -8.19 7.18 4.99
C THR A 30 -8.90 8.33 5.72
N ARG A 31 -9.98 8.81 5.14
CA ARG A 31 -10.90 9.77 5.75
C ARG A 31 -12.31 9.34 5.35
N PRO A 32 -13.33 9.56 6.19
CA PRO A 32 -14.71 9.37 5.79
C PRO A 32 -14.96 10.09 4.47
N GLY A 33 -15.42 9.34 3.47
CA GLY A 33 -15.94 9.95 2.26
C GLY A 33 -17.04 10.93 2.67
N SER A 34 -16.91 12.19 2.28
CA SER A 34 -18.12 12.85 1.82
C SER A 34 -18.60 11.97 0.68
N GLY A 35 -19.85 11.53 0.65
CA GLY A 35 -20.36 10.75 -0.48
C GLY A 35 -20.23 11.50 -1.82
N ARG A 36 -21.07 11.21 -2.80
CA ARG A 36 -21.12 11.86 -4.14
C ARG A 36 -21.16 13.42 -4.18
N LEU A 37 -21.08 14.11 -3.04
CA LEU A 37 -20.94 15.55 -2.89
C LEU A 37 -19.49 15.98 -3.12
N ILE A 38 -19.28 16.80 -4.16
CA ILE A 38 -18.05 17.57 -4.33
C ILE A 38 -18.08 18.69 -3.29
N LEU A 39 -17.30 18.55 -2.22
CA LEU A 39 -17.10 19.62 -1.24
C LEU A 39 -15.94 20.52 -1.70
N PRO A 40 -15.79 21.74 -1.11
CA PRO A 40 -14.63 22.59 -1.34
C PRO A 40 -13.32 21.80 -1.12
N SER A 41 -12.28 22.16 -1.86
CA SER A 41 -10.96 21.52 -1.84
C SER A 41 -10.52 21.18 -0.41
N GLY A 42 -10.32 19.90 -0.11
CA GLY A 42 -9.83 19.42 1.19
C GLY A 42 -10.87 18.75 2.09
N VAL A 43 -12.14 18.66 1.70
CA VAL A 43 -13.18 17.96 2.50
C VAL A 43 -13.66 16.72 1.73
N GLY A 44 -13.14 15.55 2.06
CA GLY A 44 -13.58 14.27 1.49
C GLY A 44 -12.51 13.51 0.71
N CYS A 45 -12.80 12.26 0.40
CA CYS A 45 -11.90 11.35 -0.30
C CYS A 45 -12.72 10.46 -1.24
N ALA A 46 -12.57 10.69 -2.54
CA ALA A 46 -13.42 10.05 -3.56
C ALA A 46 -13.17 8.55 -3.72
N THR A 47 -11.96 8.09 -3.42
CA THR A 47 -11.51 6.69 -3.64
C THR A 47 -11.15 5.96 -2.35
N CYS A 48 -11.47 6.53 -1.19
CA CYS A 48 -11.10 5.95 0.10
C CYS A 48 -11.84 4.65 0.42
N ASP A 49 -13.09 4.52 -0.05
CA ASP A 49 -13.88 3.31 0.14
C ASP A 49 -13.31 2.17 -0.71
N GLU A 50 -12.99 2.44 -1.98
CA GLU A 50 -12.33 1.49 -2.87
C GLU A 50 -10.93 1.10 -2.36
N ALA A 51 -10.16 2.05 -1.82
CA ALA A 51 -8.84 1.77 -1.25
C ALA A 51 -8.93 0.89 0.00
N ARG A 52 -9.98 1.08 0.83
CA ARG A 52 -10.28 0.21 1.98
C ARG A 52 -10.62 -1.20 1.52
N GLU A 53 -11.56 -1.34 0.57
CA GLU A 53 -11.95 -2.65 0.04
C GLU A 53 -10.73 -3.38 -0.55
N LEU A 54 -9.85 -2.68 -1.28
CA LEU A 54 -8.62 -3.25 -1.81
C LEU A 54 -7.66 -3.74 -0.72
N ALA A 55 -7.43 -2.92 0.31
CA ALA A 55 -6.54 -3.27 1.41
C ALA A 55 -7.06 -4.47 2.21
N GLU A 56 -8.37 -4.54 2.43
CA GLU A 56 -9.04 -5.68 3.08
C GLU A 56 -8.91 -6.95 2.22
N GLU A 57 -9.10 -6.86 0.90
CA GLU A 57 -8.92 -8.02 0.00
C GLU A 57 -7.46 -8.51 -0.06
N LEU A 58 -6.47 -7.60 0.04
CA LEU A 58 -5.05 -7.95 0.17
C LEU A 58 -4.77 -8.70 1.49
N ARG A 59 -5.35 -8.23 2.60
CA ARG A 59 -5.24 -8.90 3.91
C ARG A 59 -5.89 -10.29 3.87
N ASP A 60 -7.10 -10.38 3.34
CA ASP A 60 -7.88 -11.63 3.26
C ASP A 60 -7.22 -12.70 2.38
N ALA A 61 -6.32 -12.32 1.47
CA ALA A 61 -5.59 -13.27 0.65
C ALA A 61 -4.50 -14.05 1.41
N ALA A 62 -3.97 -13.51 2.51
CA ALA A 62 -3.00 -14.18 3.37
C ALA A 62 -3.11 -13.69 4.83
N PRO A 63 -4.24 -13.96 5.53
CA PRO A 63 -4.55 -13.36 6.83
C PRO A 63 -3.58 -13.78 7.95
N ASP A 64 -2.83 -14.86 7.75
CA ASP A 64 -1.78 -15.36 8.64
C ASP A 64 -0.46 -14.60 8.49
N LYS A 65 -0.25 -13.89 7.37
CA LYS A 65 1.00 -13.17 7.07
C LYS A 65 0.80 -11.66 6.88
N VAL A 66 -0.39 -11.23 6.49
CA VAL A 66 -0.68 -9.83 6.19
C VAL A 66 -1.56 -9.26 7.29
N SER A 67 -1.06 -8.24 7.99
CA SER A 67 -1.86 -7.42 8.89
C SER A 67 -2.31 -6.14 8.20
N LEU A 68 -3.44 -5.59 8.62
CA LEU A 68 -3.98 -4.35 8.11
C LEU A 68 -4.42 -3.46 9.27
N GLU A 69 -3.87 -2.25 9.30
CA GLU A 69 -4.33 -1.15 10.14
C GLU A 69 -5.01 -0.10 9.26
N ILE A 70 -6.17 0.41 9.68
CA ILE A 70 -6.88 1.47 9.00
C ILE A 70 -6.92 2.69 9.92
N VAL A 71 -6.30 3.78 9.49
CA VAL A 71 -6.17 5.02 10.25
C VAL A 71 -7.06 6.09 9.61
N ASP A 72 -8.04 6.57 10.37
CA ASP A 72 -8.83 7.74 9.98
C ASP A 72 -8.11 9.04 10.37
N VAL A 73 -7.54 9.72 9.39
CA VAL A 73 -6.76 10.94 9.62
C VAL A 73 -7.61 12.14 10.05
N SER A 74 -8.94 12.06 9.95
CA SER A 74 -9.84 13.09 10.50
C SER A 74 -10.07 12.95 12.00
N ALA A 75 -9.95 11.73 12.53
CA ALA A 75 -10.03 11.45 13.95
C ALA A 75 -8.66 11.55 14.63
N THR A 76 -7.61 11.08 13.94
CA THR A 76 -6.23 11.05 14.43
C THR A 76 -5.31 11.66 13.37
N PRO A 77 -5.03 12.97 13.43
CA PRO A 77 -4.14 13.61 12.47
C PRO A 77 -2.74 13.00 12.53
N ASP A 78 -2.24 12.53 11.39
CA ASP A 78 -0.84 12.09 11.22
C ASP A 78 -0.11 13.15 10.39
N ALA A 79 0.88 13.82 10.99
CA ALA A 79 1.65 14.86 10.34
C ALA A 79 2.49 14.35 9.15
N ASN A 80 2.71 13.03 9.07
CA ASN A 80 3.48 12.39 8.00
C ASN A 80 2.61 11.93 6.82
N VAL A 81 1.30 12.24 6.83
CA VAL A 81 0.38 11.87 5.75
C VAL A 81 -0.26 13.12 5.19
N THR A 82 0.24 13.53 4.02
CA THR A 82 -0.22 14.74 3.34
C THR A 82 -1.51 14.50 2.56
N GLU A 83 -1.67 13.32 1.96
CA GLU A 83 -2.76 12.99 1.04
C GLU A 83 -3.47 11.69 1.44
N VAL A 84 -4.77 11.59 1.15
CA VAL A 84 -5.57 10.38 1.36
C VAL A 84 -6.35 9.99 0.09
N PRO A 85 -6.53 8.68 -0.20
CA PRO A 85 -6.04 7.55 0.59
C PRO A 85 -4.53 7.38 0.43
N THR A 86 -3.85 6.93 1.50
CA THR A 86 -2.44 6.51 1.42
C THR A 86 -2.29 5.10 1.94
N LEU A 87 -1.86 4.17 1.09
CA LEU A 87 -1.54 2.80 1.49
C LEU A 87 -0.04 2.70 1.73
N ARG A 88 0.38 2.20 2.88
CA ARG A 88 1.79 1.89 3.18
C ARG A 88 2.00 0.40 3.36
N VAL A 89 3.19 -0.07 2.99
CA VAL A 89 3.65 -1.46 3.12
C VAL A 89 4.96 -1.49 3.89
N ALA A 90 5.04 -2.35 4.91
CA ALA A 90 6.23 -2.54 5.73
C ALA A 90 6.44 -4.00 6.17
N ALA A 91 7.65 -4.32 6.61
CA ALA A 91 7.90 -5.51 7.41
C ALA A 91 7.54 -5.22 8.87
N PRO A 92 7.17 -6.22 9.70
CA PRO A 92 6.77 -5.96 11.08
C PRO A 92 7.80 -5.23 11.92
N GLY A 93 7.35 -4.18 12.59
CA GLY A 93 8.21 -3.29 13.39
C GLY A 93 9.20 -2.47 12.54
N GLY A 94 9.09 -2.54 11.22
CA GLY A 94 9.81 -1.70 10.28
C GLY A 94 9.14 -0.34 10.11
N ASP A 95 9.92 0.62 9.63
CA ASP A 95 9.41 1.94 9.28
C ASP A 95 8.76 1.89 7.88
N PRO A 96 7.46 2.22 7.74
CA PRO A 96 6.68 2.06 6.52
C PRO A 96 7.04 3.12 5.47
N ARG A 97 8.18 2.95 4.80
CA ARG A 97 8.71 3.91 3.81
C ARG A 97 8.25 3.66 2.36
N ILE A 98 7.48 2.60 2.10
CA ILE A 98 6.88 2.35 0.78
C ILE A 98 5.41 2.74 0.85
N ALA A 99 5.00 3.68 0.01
CA ALA A 99 3.65 4.25 0.05
C ALA A 99 3.08 4.51 -1.35
N TRP A 100 1.76 4.33 -1.47
CA TRP A 100 0.95 4.75 -2.60
C TRP A 100 0.01 5.85 -2.13
N GLN A 101 0.12 7.03 -2.71
CA GLN A 101 -0.81 8.13 -2.52
C GLN A 101 -1.87 8.06 -3.64
N GLY A 102 -3.12 7.78 -3.28
CA GLY A 102 -4.20 7.46 -4.20
C GLY A 102 -4.61 5.98 -4.16
N LEU A 103 -5.53 5.59 -5.04
CA LEU A 103 -5.99 4.20 -5.18
C LEU A 103 -5.07 3.44 -6.14
N PRO A 104 -4.31 2.42 -5.69
CA PRO A 104 -3.43 1.63 -6.56
C PRO A 104 -4.21 0.54 -7.31
N GLY A 105 -5.18 0.96 -8.13
CA GLY A 105 -5.97 0.08 -8.99
C GLY A 105 -5.35 -0.14 -10.37
N GLY A 106 -6.01 -0.92 -11.23
CA GLY A 106 -5.55 -1.14 -12.60
C GLY A 106 -4.17 -1.83 -12.67
N PHE A 107 -3.26 -1.29 -13.49
CA PHE A 107 -1.90 -1.82 -13.58
C PHE A 107 -1.06 -1.60 -12.31
N GLU A 108 -1.41 -0.60 -11.50
CA GLU A 108 -0.69 -0.29 -10.25
C GLU A 108 -0.96 -1.33 -9.15
N PHE A 109 -2.04 -2.10 -9.23
CA PHE A 109 -2.32 -3.18 -8.28
C PHE A 109 -1.18 -4.21 -8.21
N ALA A 110 -0.58 -4.53 -9.37
CA ALA A 110 0.54 -5.46 -9.44
C ALA A 110 1.79 -4.92 -8.71
N THR A 111 1.97 -3.61 -8.64
CA THR A 111 3.12 -2.99 -7.94
C THR A 111 3.00 -3.14 -6.43
N VAL A 112 1.79 -3.05 -5.88
CA VAL A 112 1.52 -3.30 -4.46
C VAL A 112 1.84 -4.75 -4.11
N VAL A 113 1.36 -5.70 -4.92
CA VAL A 113 1.64 -7.13 -4.76
C VAL A 113 3.13 -7.42 -4.82
N ASP A 114 3.86 -6.86 -5.79
CA ASP A 114 5.32 -7.04 -5.91
C ASP A 114 6.07 -6.45 -4.70
N ALA A 115 5.67 -5.27 -4.22
CA ALA A 115 6.27 -4.67 -3.04
C ALA A 115 6.05 -5.51 -1.77
N MET A 116 4.84 -6.03 -1.56
CA MET A 116 4.55 -6.94 -0.44
C MET A 116 5.45 -8.19 -0.48
N GLU A 117 5.67 -8.76 -1.67
CA GLU A 117 6.57 -9.91 -1.84
C GLU A 117 8.02 -9.59 -1.49
N ARG A 118 8.54 -8.45 -1.97
CA ARG A 118 9.92 -8.01 -1.69
C ARG A 118 10.13 -7.73 -0.21
N VAL A 119 9.18 -7.02 0.40
CA VAL A 119 9.19 -6.72 1.84
C VAL A 119 9.15 -8.01 2.64
N SER A 120 8.26 -8.93 2.28
CA SER A 120 8.11 -10.24 2.91
C SER A 120 9.38 -11.10 2.82
N ALA A 121 10.13 -10.98 1.73
CA ALA A 121 11.38 -11.71 1.50
C ALA A 121 12.63 -11.00 2.05
N ALA A 122 12.51 -9.75 2.52
CA ALA A 122 13.64 -8.86 2.79
C ALA A 122 14.62 -8.77 1.60
N ASP A 123 14.10 -8.86 0.38
CA ASP A 123 14.87 -8.83 -0.87
C ASP A 123 14.41 -7.64 -1.73
N PRO A 124 15.19 -6.54 -1.79
CA PRO A 124 14.85 -5.39 -2.63
C PRO A 124 15.01 -5.70 -4.12
N GLY A 125 15.69 -6.79 -4.51
CA GLY A 125 15.98 -7.16 -5.90
C GLY A 125 16.85 -6.14 -6.64
N LEU A 126 17.77 -5.49 -5.91
CA LEU A 126 18.77 -4.57 -6.44
C LEU A 126 20.12 -5.27 -6.55
N SER A 127 20.97 -4.81 -7.48
CA SER A 127 22.33 -5.35 -7.60
C SER A 127 23.17 -4.97 -6.38
N GLU A 128 24.21 -5.76 -6.09
CA GLU A 128 25.17 -5.46 -5.02
C GLU A 128 25.83 -4.08 -5.22
N GLN A 129 26.08 -3.70 -6.48
CA GLN A 129 26.62 -2.38 -6.81
C GLN A 129 25.66 -1.25 -6.39
N THR A 130 24.35 -1.42 -6.62
CA THR A 130 23.35 -0.43 -6.22
C THR A 130 23.21 -0.36 -4.70
N LEU A 131 23.21 -1.51 -4.02
CA LEU A 131 23.15 -1.55 -2.55
C LEU A 131 24.37 -0.85 -1.92
N ALA A 132 25.57 -1.14 -2.41
CA ALA A 132 26.80 -0.50 -1.94
C ALA A 132 26.86 1.01 -2.23
N TRP A 133 26.10 1.50 -3.23
CA TRP A 133 25.93 2.93 -3.48
C TRP A 133 24.90 3.55 -2.52
N LEU A 134 23.77 2.88 -2.27
CA LEU A 134 22.74 3.33 -1.33
C LEU A 134 23.27 3.50 0.10
N GLU A 135 24.19 2.63 0.53
CA GLU A 135 24.86 2.74 1.84
C GLU A 135 25.70 4.02 2.02
N ARG A 136 26.02 4.72 0.93
CA ARG A 136 26.83 5.94 0.94
C ARG A 136 26.00 7.22 0.96
N LEU A 137 24.68 7.11 0.93
CA LEU A 137 23.79 8.26 1.01
C LEU A 137 24.02 8.98 2.36
N GLN A 138 24.24 10.30 2.29
CA GLN A 138 24.55 11.14 3.45
C GLN A 138 23.34 11.94 3.95
N ALA A 139 22.21 11.85 3.25
CA ALA A 139 20.97 12.55 3.54
C ALA A 139 19.79 11.67 3.15
N ASP A 140 18.64 11.96 3.75
CA ASP A 140 17.39 11.28 3.43
C ASP A 140 17.01 11.55 1.97
N LEU A 141 16.59 10.49 1.27
CA LEU A 141 16.18 10.53 -0.12
C LEU A 141 14.70 10.16 -0.22
N GLU A 142 13.89 11.09 -0.72
CA GLU A 142 12.51 10.84 -1.09
C GLU A 142 12.42 10.61 -2.61
N VAL A 143 11.78 9.52 -3.02
CA VAL A 143 11.54 9.18 -4.43
C VAL A 143 10.04 9.19 -4.68
N MET A 144 9.58 10.12 -5.51
CA MET A 144 8.19 10.20 -5.93
C MET A 144 8.04 9.74 -7.38
N VAL A 145 7.13 8.79 -7.60
CA VAL A 145 6.77 8.29 -8.93
C VAL A 145 5.32 8.64 -9.19
N PHE A 146 5.09 9.47 -10.22
CA PHE A 146 3.74 9.82 -10.67
C PHE A 146 3.30 8.84 -11.74
N ALA A 147 2.20 8.13 -11.47
CA ALA A 147 1.68 7.08 -12.35
C ALA A 147 0.18 7.25 -12.59
N THR A 148 -0.32 6.56 -13.62
CA THR A 148 -1.75 6.39 -13.88
C THR A 148 -2.09 4.91 -13.87
N PRO A 149 -3.28 4.51 -13.39
CA PRO A 149 -3.68 3.09 -13.33
C PRO A 149 -3.93 2.45 -14.71
N THR A 150 -3.86 3.24 -15.79
CA THR A 150 -4.05 2.86 -17.20
C THR A 150 -2.97 3.48 -18.07
#